data_AF-A0A8T5A7H9-F1
#
_entry.id   AF-A0A8T5A7H9-F1
#
_cell.length_a   1.000
_cell.length_b   1.000
_cell.length_c   1.000
_cell.angle_alpha   90.00
_cell.angle_beta   90.00
_cell.angle_gamma   90.00
#
_symmetry.space_group_name_H-M   'P 1'
#
loop_
_entity.id
_entity.type
_entity.pdbx_description
1 polymer ?
#
loop_
_entity_poly.entity_id
_entity_poly.type
_entity_poly.pdbx_seq_one_letter_code
_entity_poly.pdbx_strand_id
1 'polypeptide(L)'
;MLSGREVLVSDIKRAEELHGHLGPFLVIGVRMGEIAGRFLNVEGGNSGMRVMVRVPLVTPFSCILDGIQAVTRCTVGNRRLKIRNSDGPIMAVFKLKGCDKTLRVLVRPQLIEVLRKRLMDGDPNEELAWEVASMPEETLFELSFSLKRKKE
;
A
#
# COMPACT_ATOMS: atom_id res chain seq x y z
N MET A 1 -14.87 16.60 10.22
CA MET A 1 -13.70 15.94 9.60
C MET A 1 -13.60 14.57 10.22
N LEU A 2 -13.42 13.51 9.41
CA LEU A 2 -13.29 12.15 9.92
C LEU A 2 -11.99 12.03 10.73
N SER A 3 -12.01 11.23 11.80
CA SER A 3 -10.79 10.84 12.51
C SER A 3 -9.91 9.94 11.61
N GLY A 4 -8.61 9.88 11.86
CA GLY A 4 -7.70 9.03 11.07
C GLY A 4 -8.10 7.55 11.02
N ARG A 5 -8.75 7.05 12.09
CA ARG A 5 -9.29 5.69 12.15
C ARG A 5 -10.52 5.51 11.25
N GLU A 6 -11.41 6.50 11.20
CA GLU A 6 -12.60 6.46 10.33
C GLU A 6 -12.22 6.52 8.85
N VAL A 7 -11.19 7.29 8.50
CA VAL A 7 -10.63 7.33 7.13
C VAL A 7 -10.12 5.95 6.73
N LEU A 8 -9.28 5.32 7.57
CA LEU A 8 -8.75 3.99 7.29
C LEU A 8 -9.85 2.94 7.08
N VAL A 9 -10.88 2.92 7.94
CA VAL A 9 -12.00 1.98 7.79
C VAL A 9 -12.75 2.20 6.48
N SER A 10 -12.99 3.45 6.10
CA SER A 10 -13.63 3.80 4.83
C SER A 10 -12.81 3.32 3.63
N ASP A 11 -11.48 3.51 3.67
CA ASP A 11 -10.58 3.07 2.60
C ASP A 11 -10.47 1.55 2.49
N ILE A 12 -10.50 0.83 3.62
CA ILE A 12 -10.57 -0.63 3.63
C ILE A 12 -11.84 -1.12 2.94
N LYS A 13 -13.00 -0.53 3.27
CA LYS A 13 -14.29 -0.90 2.63
C LYS A 13 -14.27 -0.65 1.12
N ARG A 14 -13.75 0.50 0.68
CA ARG A 14 -13.59 0.79 -0.75
C ARG A 14 -12.67 -0.20 -1.45
N ALA A 15 -11.60 -0.64 -0.77
CA ALA A 15 -10.68 -1.63 -1.31
C ALA A 15 -11.33 -3.01 -1.41
N GLU A 16 -12.11 -3.41 -0.40
CA GLU A 16 -12.89 -4.64 -0.40
C GLU A 16 -13.94 -4.64 -1.52
N GLU A 17 -14.68 -3.55 -1.71
CA GLU A 17 -15.65 -3.39 -2.81
C GLU A 17 -14.98 -3.55 -4.19
N LEU A 18 -13.77 -3.00 -4.36
CA LEU A 18 -13.00 -3.14 -5.59
C LEU A 18 -12.48 -4.57 -5.80
N HIS A 19 -12.02 -5.21 -4.72
CA HIS A 19 -11.31 -6.49 -4.79
C HIS A 19 -12.24 -7.72 -4.74
N GLY A 20 -13.41 -7.58 -4.11
CA GLY A 20 -14.42 -8.61 -3.93
C GLY A 20 -14.36 -9.37 -2.61
N HIS A 21 -13.31 -9.19 -1.80
CA HIS A 21 -13.21 -9.71 -0.43
C HIS A 21 -12.16 -8.96 0.38
N LEU A 22 -12.22 -9.05 1.70
CA LEU A 22 -11.23 -8.49 2.62
C LEU A 22 -10.15 -9.53 2.96
N GLY A 23 -8.88 -9.13 2.92
CA GLY A 23 -7.75 -9.95 3.33
C GLY A 23 -6.53 -9.12 3.74
N PRO A 24 -5.56 -9.71 4.46
CA PRO A 24 -4.47 -8.96 5.07
C PRO A 24 -3.57 -8.28 4.03
N PHE A 25 -3.32 -8.93 2.88
CA PHE A 25 -2.52 -8.34 1.80
C PHE A 25 -3.21 -7.16 1.11
N LEU A 26 -4.55 -7.18 1.02
CA LEU A 26 -5.31 -6.02 0.56
C LEU A 26 -5.11 -4.83 1.51
N VAL A 27 -5.23 -5.06 2.82
CA VAL A 27 -5.05 -4.04 3.85
C VAL A 27 -3.62 -3.52 3.91
N ILE A 28 -2.60 -4.35 3.68
CA ILE A 28 -1.21 -3.88 3.49
C ILE A 28 -1.17 -2.81 2.39
N GLY A 29 -1.80 -3.07 1.24
CA GLY A 29 -1.88 -2.11 0.14
C GLY A 29 -2.58 -0.80 0.51
N VAL A 30 -3.71 -0.89 1.22
CA VAL A 30 -4.44 0.28 1.74
C VAL A 30 -3.54 1.13 2.64
N ARG A 31 -2.89 0.49 3.62
CA ARG A 31 -1.98 1.16 4.56
C ARG A 31 -0.79 1.81 3.85
N MET A 32 -0.22 1.17 2.84
CA MET A 32 0.85 1.77 2.02
C MET A 32 0.37 3.04 1.30
N GLY A 33 -0.86 3.02 0.77
CA GLY A 33 -1.50 4.18 0.11
C GLY A 33 -1.76 5.33 1.08
N GLU A 34 -2.28 5.04 2.26
CA GLU A 34 -2.57 6.02 3.33
C GLU A 34 -1.30 6.72 3.82
N ILE A 35 -0.23 5.95 4.06
CA ILE A 35 1.10 6.50 4.38
C ILE A 35 1.53 7.49 3.29
N ALA A 36 1.43 7.10 2.01
CA ALA A 36 1.80 7.98 0.91
C ALA A 36 0.93 9.24 0.83
N GLY A 37 -0.37 9.13 1.07
CA GLY A 37 -1.30 10.26 1.10
C GLY A 37 -0.92 11.30 2.17
N ARG A 38 -0.62 10.84 3.39
CA ARG A 38 -0.19 11.73 4.49
C ARG A 38 1.14 12.41 4.20
N PHE A 39 2.11 11.70 3.63
CA PHE A 39 3.45 12.25 3.43
C PHE A 39 3.58 13.16 2.20
N LEU A 40 2.82 12.92 1.15
CA LEU A 40 2.91 13.73 -0.08
C LEU A 40 2.03 14.98 -0.05
N ASN A 41 1.39 15.26 1.10
CA ASN A 41 0.66 16.49 1.43
C ASN A 41 -0.26 16.96 0.30
N VAL A 42 -1.15 16.05 -0.12
CA VAL A 42 -2.00 16.26 -1.28
C VAL A 42 -3.22 17.12 -0.91
N GLU A 43 -2.99 18.42 -0.71
CA GLU A 43 -4.08 19.39 -0.74
C GLU A 43 -4.55 19.56 -2.20
N GLY A 44 -5.83 19.33 -2.47
CA GLY A 44 -6.42 19.52 -3.81
C GLY A 44 -6.49 18.28 -4.72
N GLY A 45 -6.14 17.09 -4.23
CA GLY A 45 -6.36 15.81 -4.90
C GLY A 45 -5.14 15.18 -5.61
N ASN A 46 -5.15 13.85 -5.74
CA ASN A 46 -4.02 12.99 -6.18
C ASN A 46 -3.59 13.17 -7.66
N SER A 47 -3.84 14.31 -8.29
CA SER A 47 -3.63 14.54 -9.73
C SER A 47 -2.18 14.25 -10.19
N GLY A 48 -1.19 14.48 -9.32
CA GLY A 48 0.23 14.30 -9.66
C GLY A 48 0.90 13.00 -9.21
N MET A 49 0.26 12.16 -8.39
CA MET A 49 0.93 11.00 -7.78
C MET A 49 1.15 9.87 -8.79
N ARG A 50 2.32 9.22 -8.71
CA ARG A 50 2.63 7.97 -9.39
C ARG A 50 3.23 6.99 -8.38
N VAL A 51 2.98 5.72 -8.60
CA VAL A 51 3.49 4.62 -7.78
C VAL A 51 4.15 3.57 -8.66
N MET A 52 5.29 3.06 -8.21
CA MET A 52 5.87 1.82 -8.73
C MET A 52 5.82 0.77 -7.64
N VAL A 53 5.21 -0.37 -7.91
CA VAL A 53 5.10 -1.49 -6.96
C VAL A 53 5.92 -2.65 -7.48
N ARG A 54 6.78 -3.19 -6.61
CA ARG A 54 7.51 -4.45 -6.82
C ARG A 54 6.87 -5.49 -5.91
N VAL A 55 6.26 -6.51 -6.50
CA VAL A 55 5.47 -7.53 -5.79
C VAL A 55 5.38 -8.80 -6.65
N PRO A 56 5.33 -10.01 -6.06
CA PRO A 56 4.97 -11.22 -6.80
C PRO A 56 3.57 -11.07 -7.41
N LEU A 57 3.42 -11.38 -8.70
CA LEU A 57 2.11 -11.35 -9.38
C LEU A 57 1.34 -12.67 -9.20
N VAL A 58 1.17 -13.06 -7.95
CA VAL A 58 0.41 -14.24 -7.53
C VAL A 58 -0.30 -13.95 -6.21
N THR A 59 -1.46 -14.55 -6.01
CA THR A 59 -2.20 -14.44 -4.74
C THR A 59 -1.48 -15.15 -3.60
N PRO A 60 -1.55 -14.62 -2.37
CA PRO A 60 -2.29 -13.42 -1.98
C PRO A 60 -1.51 -12.11 -2.17
N PHE A 61 -0.24 -12.14 -2.59
CA PHE A 61 0.64 -10.95 -2.63
C PHE A 61 0.13 -9.86 -3.57
N SER A 62 -0.39 -10.26 -4.74
CA SER A 62 -0.90 -9.31 -5.75
C SER A 62 -2.09 -8.48 -5.27
N CYS A 63 -2.82 -8.90 -4.23
CA CYS A 63 -3.94 -8.15 -3.64
C CYS A 63 -3.51 -6.77 -3.09
N ILE A 64 -2.22 -6.60 -2.76
CA ILE A 64 -1.62 -5.30 -2.37
C ILE A 64 -1.87 -4.24 -3.45
N LEU A 65 -1.86 -4.63 -4.73
CA LEU A 65 -2.04 -3.70 -5.84
C LEU A 65 -3.42 -3.03 -5.76
N ASP A 66 -4.48 -3.78 -5.46
CA ASP A 66 -5.84 -3.24 -5.39
C ASP A 66 -6.03 -2.33 -4.19
N GLY A 67 -5.44 -2.66 -3.04
CA GLY A 67 -5.44 -1.78 -1.87
C GLY A 67 -4.77 -0.45 -2.17
N ILE A 68 -3.62 -0.47 -2.87
CA ILE A 68 -2.96 0.76 -3.32
C ILE A 68 -3.86 1.54 -4.29
N GLN A 69 -4.47 0.87 -5.28
CA GLN A 69 -5.34 1.53 -6.27
C GLN A 69 -6.55 2.20 -5.63
N ALA A 70 -7.20 1.54 -4.65
CA ALA A 70 -8.41 2.00 -4.00
C ALA A 70 -8.24 3.34 -3.27
N VAL A 71 -7.09 3.52 -2.60
CA VAL A 71 -6.75 4.72 -1.82
C VAL A 71 -6.11 5.79 -2.71
N THR A 72 -5.09 5.41 -3.46
CA THR A 72 -4.26 6.39 -4.18
C THR A 72 -4.91 6.90 -5.46
N ARG A 73 -5.86 6.14 -6.02
CA ARG A 73 -6.38 6.31 -7.38
C ARG A 73 -5.31 6.21 -8.46
N CYS A 74 -4.07 5.82 -8.14
CA CYS A 74 -3.07 5.48 -9.13
C CYS A 74 -3.38 4.10 -9.67
N THR A 75 -3.98 4.02 -10.85
CA THR A 75 -4.44 2.75 -11.43
C THR A 75 -3.60 2.36 -12.63
N VAL A 76 -3.70 1.09 -13.01
CA VAL A 76 -3.10 0.61 -14.27
C VAL A 76 -3.67 1.39 -15.46
N GLY A 77 -5.00 1.54 -15.52
CA GLY A 77 -5.70 2.19 -16.63
C GLY A 77 -5.33 3.67 -16.81
N ASN A 78 -5.15 4.43 -15.72
CA ASN A 78 -4.69 5.82 -15.83
C ASN A 78 -3.16 5.98 -15.93
N ARG A 79 -2.43 4.85 -16.03
CA ARG A 79 -0.98 4.77 -16.24
C ARG A 79 -0.14 5.42 -15.12
N ARG A 80 -0.70 5.51 -13.91
CA ARG A 80 0.00 6.05 -12.72
C ARG A 80 0.53 4.97 -11.79
N LEU A 81 0.08 3.73 -11.97
CA LEU A 81 0.65 2.55 -11.31
C LEU A 81 1.55 1.80 -12.30
N LYS A 82 2.82 1.64 -11.94
CA LYS A 82 3.79 0.77 -12.64
C LYS A 82 4.03 -0.47 -11.80
N ILE A 83 3.87 -1.64 -12.40
CA ILE A 83 4.00 -2.93 -11.71
C ILE A 83 5.32 -3.59 -12.13
N ARG A 84 6.03 -4.19 -11.17
CA ARG A 84 7.24 -4.99 -11.38
C ARG A 84 7.06 -6.35 -10.71
N ASN A 85 6.88 -7.40 -11.51
CA ASN A 85 6.87 -8.78 -11.01
C ASN A 85 8.23 -9.12 -10.38
N SER A 86 8.23 -9.74 -9.21
CA SER A 86 9.45 -10.07 -8.46
C SER A 86 9.16 -10.97 -7.27
N ASP A 87 10.00 -11.98 -7.06
CA ASP A 87 10.02 -12.79 -5.82
C ASP A 87 10.87 -12.19 -4.70
N GLY A 88 11.56 -11.08 -4.97
CA GLY A 88 12.26 -10.28 -3.96
C GLY A 88 11.32 -9.44 -3.08
N PRO A 89 11.87 -8.53 -2.25
CA PRO A 89 11.09 -7.80 -1.25
C PRO A 89 9.93 -7.00 -1.84
N ILE A 90 8.78 -7.04 -1.15
CA ILE A 90 7.57 -6.31 -1.53
C ILE A 90 7.71 -4.84 -1.14
N MET A 91 7.63 -3.94 -2.12
CA MET A 91 7.76 -2.51 -1.86
C MET A 91 6.98 -1.65 -2.85
N ALA A 92 6.58 -0.46 -2.41
CA ALA A 92 6.04 0.58 -3.26
C ALA A 92 6.89 1.86 -3.15
N VAL A 93 7.07 2.53 -4.29
CA VAL A 93 7.75 3.81 -4.39
C VAL A 93 6.76 4.83 -4.91
N PHE A 94 6.41 5.80 -4.05
CA PHE A 94 5.48 6.87 -4.33
C PHE A 94 6.23 8.15 -4.65
N LYS A 95 5.74 8.85 -5.67
CA LYS A 95 6.32 10.11 -6.11
C LYS A 95 5.23 11.07 -6.57
N LEU A 96 5.35 12.33 -6.16
CA LEU A 96 4.49 13.41 -6.62
C LEU A 96 5.15 14.16 -7.78
N LYS A 97 4.40 14.41 -8.86
CA LYS A 97 4.86 15.24 -9.99
C LYS A 97 5.20 16.65 -9.49
N GLY A 98 6.35 17.18 -9.90
CA GLY A 98 6.82 18.51 -9.47
C GLY A 98 7.42 18.55 -8.06
N CYS A 99 7.43 17.42 -7.34
CA CYS A 99 8.11 17.28 -6.06
C CYS A 99 9.38 16.44 -6.22
N ASP A 100 10.46 16.88 -5.56
CA ASP A 100 11.71 16.13 -5.50
C ASP A 100 11.69 15.04 -4.43
N LYS A 101 10.63 14.98 -3.60
CA LYS A 101 10.45 13.96 -2.57
C LYS A 101 9.95 12.65 -3.19
N THR A 102 10.59 11.57 -2.77
CA THR A 102 10.17 10.19 -3.06
C THR A 102 10.03 9.45 -1.74
N LEU A 103 8.90 8.76 -1.56
CA LEU A 103 8.67 7.87 -0.43
C LEU A 103 8.79 6.43 -0.92
N ARG A 104 9.63 5.63 -0.28
CA ARG A 104 9.68 4.19 -0.44
C ARG A 104 9.14 3.51 0.81
N VAL A 105 8.15 2.65 0.62
CA VAL A 105 7.51 1.82 1.64
C VAL A 105 7.87 0.37 1.33
N LEU A 106 8.69 -0.24 2.18
CA LEU A 106 9.04 -1.66 2.12
C LEU A 106 8.21 -2.42 3.15
N VAL A 107 7.55 -3.51 2.75
CA VAL A 107 6.88 -4.40 3.70
C VAL A 107 7.92 -5.27 4.38
N ARG A 108 7.87 -5.38 5.72
CA ARG A 108 8.82 -6.20 6.46
C ARG A 108 8.69 -7.67 6.03
N PRO A 109 9.78 -8.34 5.61
CA PRO A 109 9.72 -9.75 5.20
C PRO A 109 9.12 -10.67 6.28
N GLN A 110 9.41 -10.39 7.56
CA GLN A 110 8.91 -11.17 8.68
C GLN A 110 7.38 -11.13 8.77
N LEU A 111 6.75 -9.98 8.47
CA LEU A 111 5.29 -9.88 8.42
C LEU A 111 4.72 -10.80 7.33
N ILE A 112 5.37 -10.84 6.16
CA ILE A 112 4.94 -11.68 5.03
C ILE A 112 4.99 -13.16 5.42
N GLU A 113 6.07 -13.59 6.08
CA GLU A 113 6.23 -14.97 6.55
C GLU A 113 5.15 -15.35 7.57
N VAL A 114 4.89 -14.48 8.56
CA VAL A 114 3.86 -14.70 9.58
C VAL A 114 2.46 -14.80 8.96
N LEU A 115 2.08 -13.84 8.11
CA LEU A 115 0.76 -13.83 7.49
C LEU A 115 0.56 -15.03 6.56
N ARG A 116 1.58 -15.40 5.77
CA ARG A 116 1.51 -16.58 4.92
C ARG A 116 1.31 -17.85 5.74
N LYS A 117 2.05 -17.99 6.85
CA LYS A 117 1.91 -19.15 7.74
C LYS A 117 0.49 -19.22 8.32
N ARG A 118 -0.02 -18.12 8.88
CA ARG A 118 -1.36 -18.08 9.48
C ARG A 118 -2.47 -18.38 8.47
N LEU A 119 -2.36 -17.86 7.24
CA LEU A 119 -3.28 -18.22 6.16
C LEU A 119 -3.21 -19.70 5.78
N MET A 120 -2.02 -20.31 5.80
CA MET A 120 -1.86 -21.75 5.56
C MET A 120 -2.42 -22.60 6.69
N ASP A 121 -2.32 -22.10 7.93
CA ASP A 121 -2.86 -22.74 9.13
C ASP A 121 -4.40 -22.60 9.23
N GLY A 122 -5.01 -21.81 8.35
CA GLY A 122 -6.47 -21.68 8.20
C GLY A 122 -7.08 -20.47 8.89
N ASP A 123 -6.28 -19.52 9.38
CA ASP A 123 -6.78 -18.30 10.00
C ASP A 123 -7.66 -17.49 9.03
N PRO A 124 -8.80 -16.93 9.47
CA PRO A 124 -9.70 -16.19 8.60
C PRO A 124 -9.05 -14.93 8.01
N ASN A 125 -9.25 -14.70 6.71
CA ASN A 125 -8.74 -13.53 6.00
C ASN A 125 -9.17 -12.21 6.65
N GLU A 126 -10.45 -12.10 7.04
CA GLU A 126 -11.00 -10.87 7.64
C GLU A 126 -10.37 -10.54 8.99
N GLU A 127 -10.13 -11.56 9.83
CA GLU A 127 -9.51 -11.38 11.14
C GLU A 127 -8.08 -10.84 10.97
N LEU A 128 -7.28 -11.51 10.14
CA LEU A 128 -5.92 -11.06 9.82
C LEU A 128 -5.89 -9.67 9.19
N ALA A 129 -6.90 -9.32 8.38
CA ALA A 129 -7.01 -8.00 7.78
C ALA A 129 -7.18 -6.90 8.83
N TRP A 130 -8.05 -7.10 9.82
CA TRP A 130 -8.28 -6.14 10.90
C TRP A 130 -7.12 -6.07 11.90
N GLU A 131 -6.42 -7.18 12.11
CA GLU A 131 -5.15 -7.17 12.84
C GLU A 131 -4.12 -6.26 12.15
N VAL A 132 -3.84 -6.51 10.86
CA VAL A 132 -2.93 -5.68 10.06
C VAL A 132 -3.38 -4.21 10.04
N ALA A 133 -4.69 -3.96 9.96
CA ALA A 133 -5.23 -2.60 10.00
C ALA A 133 -4.93 -1.88 11.33
N SER A 134 -4.77 -2.61 12.42
CA SER A 134 -4.55 -2.07 13.77
C SER A 134 -3.09 -2.04 14.19
N MET A 135 -2.20 -2.74 13.47
CA MET A 135 -0.77 -2.79 13.78
C MET A 135 -0.09 -1.41 13.61
N PRO A 136 0.91 -1.10 14.45
CA PRO A 136 1.79 0.04 14.27
C PRO A 136 2.54 -0.01 12.93
N GLU A 137 2.83 1.14 12.34
CA GLU A 137 3.44 1.22 11.00
C GLU A 137 4.85 0.65 10.97
N GLU A 138 5.60 0.87 12.03
CA GLU A 138 6.95 0.36 12.23
C GLU A 138 7.02 -1.17 12.31
N THR A 139 5.92 -1.83 12.69
CA THR A 139 5.78 -3.29 12.69
C THR A 139 5.53 -3.81 11.28
N LEU A 140 4.87 -3.01 10.44
CA LEU A 140 4.47 -3.42 9.09
C LEU A 140 5.54 -3.06 8.04
N PHE A 141 6.17 -1.90 8.19
CA PHE A 141 6.91 -1.25 7.13
C PHE A 141 8.27 -0.71 7.56
N GLU A 142 9.17 -0.64 6.59
CA GLU A 142 10.35 0.22 6.63
C GLU A 142 10.16 1.38 5.65
N LEU A 143 10.22 2.60 6.17
CA LEU A 143 10.05 3.83 5.40
C LEU A 143 11.40 4.44 5.07
N SER A 144 11.59 4.83 3.81
CA SER A 144 12.80 5.52 3.36
C SER A 144 12.43 6.70 2.46
N PHE A 145 13.09 7.83 2.69
CA PHE A 145 12.83 9.09 1.99
C PHE A 145 14.06 9.49 1.19
N SER A 146 13.84 9.97 -0.03
CA SER A 146 14.91 10.56 -0.83
C SER A 146 14.47 11.85 -1.50
N LEU A 147 15.44 12.75 -1.67
CA LEU A 147 15.33 13.97 -2.45
C LEU A 147 16.10 13.76 -3.75
N LYS A 148 15.50 14.13 -4.89
CA LYS A 148 16.29 14.30 -6.10
C LYS A 148 17.35 15.37 -5.86
N ARG A 149 18.61 15.05 -6.11
CA ARG A 149 19.64 16.08 -6.32
C ARG A 149 19.24 16.84 -7.59
N LYS A 150 19.15 18.18 -7.51
CA LYS A 150 19.10 19.01 -8.72
C LYS A 150 20.33 18.68 -9.53
N LYS A 151 20.15 18.31 -10.81
CA LYS A 151 21.27 18.29 -11.75
C LYS A 151 21.68 19.76 -11.93
N GLU A 152 22.90 20.08 -11.51
CA GLU A 152 23.60 21.31 -11.89
C GLU A 152 23.74 21.38 -13.42
#